data_AF-A0A2A3EHI0-F1
#
_entry.id   AF-A0A2A3EHI0-F1
#
_cell.length_a   1.000
_cell.length_b   1.000
_cell.length_c   1.000
_cell.angle_alpha   90.00
_cell.angle_beta   90.00
_cell.angle_gamma   90.00
#
_symmetry.space_group_name_H-M   'P 1'
#
loop_
_entity.id
_entity.type
_entity.pdbx_description
1 polymer ?
#
loop_
_entity_poly.entity_id
_entity_poly.type
_entity_poly.pdbx_seq_one_letter_code
_entity_poly.pdbx_strand_id
1 'polypeptide(L)'
;MTKWLLLVVCLGIACQDVTSAAVNHQRKSSKNLAHSMKVIYEWKHIDYDFGSVERRDAAIKSGEFDHTKNYPFDVDRWRDKTFVTVERFDGVPSSLNVVTNKKGKGGPLLHPYPDWSWANYKDCSGIVSAFKIAVDKFDRLWVLDSGLVNNNQPMCSPKLVTFDLNTSKLLKQVEIPHNIAVNATTGMGELVSLAVQAVDPTNTMVYIADERGEALIIYQNSDDSFHRLTSNTFDYDPRYTKLTVAGESFTVKNGICGIALSPVTNNLYYSPLLLTVCIMLTQNNSGIHNMKKVTSNMKDPKIF
;
A
#
# COMPACT_ATOMS: atom_id res chain seq x y z
N MET A 1 -14.94 -22.82 -17.69
CA MET A 1 -14.16 -21.58 -17.86
C MET A 1 -14.47 -20.67 -16.67
N THR A 2 -13.69 -20.81 -15.60
CA THR A 2 -13.89 -20.08 -14.35
C THR A 2 -13.27 -18.69 -14.51
N LYS A 3 -14.10 -17.65 -14.64
CA LYS A 3 -13.64 -16.26 -14.66
C LYS A 3 -13.40 -15.83 -13.21
N TRP A 4 -12.15 -15.67 -12.82
CA TRP A 4 -11.79 -14.98 -11.59
C TRP A 4 -11.90 -13.48 -11.84
N LEU A 5 -12.87 -12.82 -11.19
CA LEU A 5 -12.83 -11.37 -11.02
C LEU A 5 -11.99 -11.10 -9.77
N LEU A 6 -10.75 -10.65 -9.94
CA LEU A 6 -10.01 -10.03 -8.84
C LEU A 6 -10.40 -8.55 -8.77
N LEU A 7 -10.97 -8.15 -7.64
CA LEU A 7 -11.17 -6.75 -7.28
C LEU A 7 -9.99 -6.33 -6.40
N VAL A 8 -9.07 -5.51 -6.93
CA VAL A 8 -8.08 -4.81 -6.12
C VAL A 8 -8.79 -3.60 -5.51
N VAL A 9 -8.98 -3.61 -4.19
CA VAL A 9 -9.50 -2.44 -3.46
C VAL A 9 -8.32 -1.74 -2.81
N CYS A 10 -7.90 -0.61 -3.36
CA CYS A 10 -7.08 0.36 -2.64
C CYS A 10 -7.96 0.99 -1.55
N LEU A 11 -8.00 0.37 -0.36
CA LEU A 11 -8.69 0.93 0.80
C LEU A 11 -7.89 2.13 1.31
N GLY A 12 -8.16 3.31 0.75
CA GLY A 12 -7.95 4.55 1.50
C GLY A 12 -8.96 4.60 2.63
N ILE A 13 -8.54 4.99 3.84
CA ILE A 13 -9.49 5.23 4.93
C ILE A 13 -10.38 6.41 4.52
N ALA A 14 -11.59 6.13 4.08
CA ALA A 14 -12.68 7.07 4.25
C ALA A 14 -13.21 6.82 5.67
N CYS A 15 -12.89 7.71 6.61
CA CYS A 15 -13.67 7.81 7.85
C CYS A 15 -15.07 8.28 7.45
N GLN A 16 -15.93 7.34 7.06
CA GLN A 16 -17.35 7.58 7.03
C GLN A 16 -17.80 7.51 8.48
N ASP A 17 -18.49 8.56 8.94
CA ASP A 17 -19.22 8.52 10.20
C ASP A 17 -20.21 7.36 10.17
N VAL A 18 -19.80 6.21 10.70
CA VAL A 18 -20.72 5.10 10.96
C VAL A 18 -21.42 5.41 12.28
N THR A 19 -22.25 6.45 12.28
CA THR A 19 -23.48 6.37 13.06
C THR A 19 -24.35 5.35 12.36
N SER A 20 -24.75 4.30 13.07
CA SER A 20 -25.69 3.27 12.64
C SER A 20 -27.04 3.90 12.24
N ALA A 21 -27.10 4.51 11.06
CA ALA A 21 -28.27 5.14 10.43
C ALA A 21 -27.93 5.61 9.00
N ALA A 22 -27.40 4.74 8.12
CA ALA A 22 -27.10 5.12 6.73
C ALA A 22 -27.49 4.08 5.68
N VAL A 23 -28.68 3.48 5.84
CA VAL A 23 -29.60 3.30 4.70
C VAL A 23 -30.94 3.81 5.19
N ASN A 24 -31.09 5.13 5.22
CA ASN A 24 -32.39 5.73 5.50
C ASN A 24 -33.29 5.41 4.31
N HIS A 25 -34.20 4.45 4.48
CA HIS A 25 -35.12 3.94 3.46
C HIS A 25 -36.15 4.97 2.96
N GLN A 26 -35.96 6.26 3.29
CA GLN A 26 -36.79 7.38 2.88
C GLN A 26 -35.95 8.58 2.41
N ARG A 27 -35.20 8.41 1.32
CA ARG A 27 -34.94 9.49 0.36
C ARG A 27 -34.85 8.90 -1.04
N LYS A 28 -35.96 8.96 -1.77
CA LYS A 28 -36.03 8.72 -3.22
C LYS A 28 -35.17 9.75 -3.96
N SER A 29 -33.87 9.49 -4.03
CA SER A 29 -32.98 9.97 -5.08
C SER A 29 -31.74 9.08 -5.06
N SER A 30 -31.86 7.89 -5.66
CA SER A 30 -30.70 7.09 -6.02
C SER A 30 -29.97 7.80 -7.16
N LYS A 31 -29.25 8.88 -6.85
CA LYS A 31 -28.16 9.30 -7.74
C LYS A 31 -27.21 8.12 -7.78
N ASN A 32 -27.10 7.46 -8.93
CA ASN A 32 -26.13 6.38 -9.16
C ASN A 32 -24.73 6.91 -8.83
N LEU A 33 -24.24 6.65 -7.61
CA LEU A 33 -22.88 6.98 -7.18
C LEU A 33 -21.81 6.29 -8.03
N ALA A 34 -22.21 5.30 -8.83
CA ALA A 34 -21.37 4.59 -9.81
C ALA A 34 -20.63 5.51 -10.79
N HIS A 35 -21.07 6.77 -10.97
CA HIS A 35 -20.40 7.75 -11.84
C HIS A 35 -19.91 9.00 -11.08
N SER A 36 -19.71 8.91 -9.77
CA SER A 36 -19.29 10.07 -8.96
C SER A 36 -17.81 10.43 -9.07
N MET A 37 -16.97 9.51 -9.56
CA MET A 37 -15.53 9.72 -9.72
C MET A 37 -15.15 9.78 -11.20
N LYS A 38 -14.23 10.69 -11.55
CA LYS A 38 -13.64 10.78 -12.89
C LYS A 38 -12.52 9.76 -13.02
N VAL A 39 -12.65 8.86 -14.00
CA VAL A 39 -11.58 7.91 -14.37
C VAL A 39 -10.42 8.69 -15.02
N ILE A 40 -9.22 8.55 -14.46
CA ILE A 40 -7.98 9.18 -15.00
C ILE A 40 -7.25 8.20 -15.92
N TYR A 41 -7.10 6.95 -15.48
CA TYR A 41 -6.52 5.85 -16.24
C TYR A 41 -7.36 4.59 -16.05
N GLU A 42 -7.38 3.74 -17.07
CA GLU A 42 -8.08 2.46 -17.06
C GLU A 42 -7.27 1.40 -17.80
N TRP A 43 -7.38 0.16 -17.33
CA TRP A 43 -6.73 -1.00 -17.92
C TRP A 43 -7.70 -2.17 -18.02
N LYS A 44 -7.69 -2.85 -19.17
CA LYS A 44 -8.22 -4.21 -19.33
C LYS A 44 -7.25 -5.26 -18.80
N HIS A 45 -5.95 -5.01 -18.97
CA HIS A 45 -4.82 -5.74 -18.41
C HIS A 45 -3.60 -4.82 -18.43
N ILE A 46 -2.65 -5.07 -17.52
CA ILE A 46 -1.39 -4.35 -17.45
C ILE A 46 -0.46 -4.80 -18.60
N ASP A 47 0.27 -3.85 -19.17
CA ASP A 47 1.31 -4.08 -20.17
C ASP A 47 2.43 -3.03 -19.98
N TYR A 48 3.62 -3.32 -20.48
CA TYR A 48 4.83 -2.53 -20.23
C TYR A 48 5.46 -1.99 -21.51
N ASP A 49 6.12 -0.86 -21.41
CA ASP A 49 6.93 -0.28 -22.48
C ASP A 49 8.32 -0.92 -22.51
N PHE A 50 8.41 -2.10 -23.15
CA PHE A 50 9.67 -2.83 -23.38
C PHE A 50 10.61 -2.14 -24.40
N GLY A 51 10.18 -1.03 -25.00
CA GLY A 51 10.93 -0.28 -26.01
C GLY A 51 10.79 -0.82 -27.45
N SER A 52 10.54 -2.11 -27.64
CA SER A 52 10.23 -2.71 -28.95
C SER A 52 9.31 -3.92 -28.83
N VAL A 53 8.68 -4.31 -29.94
CA VAL A 53 7.79 -5.48 -30.00
C VAL A 53 8.59 -6.76 -29.81
N GLU A 54 9.80 -6.84 -30.37
CA GLU A 54 10.68 -7.99 -30.26
C GLU A 54 11.10 -8.25 -28.80
N ARG A 55 11.40 -7.19 -28.04
CA ARG A 55 11.71 -7.30 -26.61
C ARG A 55 10.50 -7.75 -25.80
N ARG A 56 9.31 -7.24 -26.12
CA ARG A 56 8.06 -7.67 -25.49
C ARG A 56 7.78 -9.15 -25.77
N ASP A 57 7.92 -9.59 -27.01
CA ASP A 57 7.68 -10.98 -27.40
C ASP A 57 8.72 -11.93 -26.79
N ALA A 58 9.97 -11.49 -26.65
CA ALA A 58 11.00 -12.23 -25.93
C ALA A 58 10.69 -12.36 -24.42
N ALA A 59 10.19 -11.29 -23.78
CA ALA A 59 9.74 -11.32 -22.39
C ALA A 59 8.56 -12.28 -22.18
N ILE A 60 7.62 -12.33 -23.14
CA ILE A 60 6.50 -13.29 -23.11
C ILE A 60 7.03 -14.72 -23.28
N LYS A 61 7.88 -14.96 -24.28
CA LYS A 61 8.41 -16.29 -24.59
C LYS A 61 9.27 -16.88 -23.46
N SER A 62 10.01 -16.02 -22.75
CA SER A 62 10.83 -16.42 -21.60
C SER A 62 10.02 -16.59 -20.31
N GLY A 63 8.77 -16.13 -20.27
CA GLY A 63 7.93 -16.12 -19.07
C GLY A 63 8.21 -14.95 -18.11
N GLU A 64 9.09 -14.01 -18.49
CA GLU A 64 9.31 -12.76 -17.74
C GLU A 64 8.04 -11.90 -17.69
N PHE A 65 7.21 -11.99 -18.74
CA PHE A 65 5.94 -11.27 -18.82
C PHE A 65 4.75 -12.19 -19.11
N ASP A 66 3.79 -12.21 -18.19
CA ASP A 66 2.46 -12.80 -18.35
C ASP A 66 1.39 -11.79 -17.89
N HIS A 67 0.71 -11.17 -18.86
CA HIS A 67 -0.33 -10.16 -18.60
C HIS A 67 -1.46 -10.62 -17.66
N THR A 68 -1.66 -11.94 -17.47
CA THR A 68 -2.72 -12.48 -16.59
C THR A 68 -2.37 -12.44 -15.11
N LYS A 69 -1.11 -12.18 -14.76
CA LYS A 69 -0.57 -12.22 -13.40
C LYS A 69 -0.14 -10.87 -12.84
N ASN A 70 -0.53 -9.79 -13.51
CA ASN A 70 -0.15 -8.44 -13.14
C ASN A 70 -1.29 -7.76 -12.36
N TYR A 71 -1.17 -7.76 -11.04
CA TYR A 71 -2.14 -7.17 -10.13
C TYR A 71 -1.60 -5.85 -9.57
N PRO A 72 -2.12 -4.69 -10.01
CA PRO A 72 -1.71 -3.41 -9.45
C PRO A 72 -2.17 -3.33 -7.99
N PHE A 73 -1.37 -2.71 -7.11
CA PHE A 73 -1.65 -2.74 -5.67
C PHE A 73 -1.72 -1.36 -5.02
N ASP A 74 -0.81 -0.47 -5.38
CA ASP A 74 -0.75 0.89 -4.84
C ASP A 74 -0.48 1.92 -5.94
N VAL A 75 -0.94 3.15 -5.70
CA VAL A 75 -0.76 4.27 -6.62
C VAL A 75 -0.42 5.54 -5.85
N ASP A 76 0.47 6.35 -6.40
CA ASP A 76 0.76 7.69 -5.89
C ASP A 76 1.06 8.63 -7.07
N ARG A 77 1.00 9.94 -6.83
CA ARG A 77 1.21 10.94 -7.86
C ARG A 77 2.17 12.02 -7.39
N TRP A 78 3.16 12.29 -8.22
CA TRP A 78 4.05 13.42 -8.07
C TRP A 78 4.14 14.19 -9.39
N ARG A 79 3.65 15.43 -9.39
CA ARG A 79 3.58 16.31 -10.57
C ARG A 79 2.88 15.61 -11.76
N ASP A 80 3.62 15.31 -12.82
CA ASP A 80 3.17 14.61 -14.03
C ASP A 80 3.28 13.09 -13.94
N LYS A 81 4.02 12.55 -12.97
CA LYS A 81 4.22 11.11 -12.78
C LYS A 81 3.10 10.52 -11.94
N THR A 82 2.48 9.45 -12.46
CA THR A 82 1.64 8.55 -11.66
C THR A 82 2.38 7.24 -11.49
N PHE A 83 2.72 6.92 -10.25
CA PHE A 83 3.32 5.66 -9.87
C PHE A 83 2.24 4.58 -9.73
N VAL A 84 2.58 3.37 -10.16
CA VAL A 84 1.74 2.18 -10.01
C VAL A 84 2.65 1.05 -9.56
N THR A 85 2.33 0.46 -8.43
CA THR A 85 2.98 -0.77 -8.01
C THR A 85 2.22 -1.99 -8.52
N VAL A 86 2.96 -3.06 -8.83
CA VAL A 86 2.41 -4.35 -9.25
C VAL A 86 3.05 -5.43 -8.40
N GLU A 87 2.25 -6.26 -7.75
CA GLU A 87 2.73 -7.33 -6.88
C GLU A 87 3.59 -8.33 -7.66
N ARG A 88 4.70 -8.79 -7.07
CA ARG A 88 5.63 -9.69 -7.77
C ARG A 88 5.11 -11.12 -7.85
N PHE A 89 4.37 -11.43 -8.93
CA PHE A 89 4.10 -12.80 -9.34
C PHE A 89 5.06 -13.25 -10.45
N ASP A 90 5.20 -14.56 -10.65
CA ASP A 90 5.95 -15.11 -11.79
C ASP A 90 5.33 -14.64 -13.12
N GLY A 91 6.01 -13.76 -13.86
CA GLY A 91 5.46 -13.10 -15.06
C GLY A 91 5.15 -11.61 -14.88
N VAL A 92 5.57 -11.02 -13.77
CA VAL A 92 5.60 -9.57 -13.55
C VAL A 92 7.02 -9.07 -13.83
N PRO A 93 7.25 -8.24 -14.86
CA PRO A 93 8.58 -7.74 -15.22
C PRO A 93 9.14 -6.74 -14.20
N SER A 94 8.32 -5.80 -13.72
CA SER A 94 8.74 -4.74 -12.80
C SER A 94 7.64 -4.44 -11.79
N SER A 95 8.03 -4.30 -10.52
CA SER A 95 7.09 -4.06 -9.44
C SER A 95 6.80 -2.58 -9.18
N LEU A 96 7.78 -1.67 -9.38
CA LEU A 96 7.56 -0.23 -9.26
C LEU A 96 7.62 0.42 -10.65
N ASN A 97 6.55 1.12 -11.01
CA ASN A 97 6.39 1.64 -12.36
C ASN A 97 5.80 3.05 -12.36
N VAL A 98 5.98 3.75 -13.48
CA VAL A 98 5.25 4.97 -13.84
C VAL A 98 4.35 4.72 -15.04
N VAL A 99 3.19 5.37 -15.07
CA VAL A 99 2.31 5.38 -16.24
C VAL A 99 2.93 6.23 -17.34
N THR A 100 3.01 5.69 -18.56
CA THR A 100 3.53 6.42 -19.73
C THR A 100 2.40 7.00 -20.58
N ASN A 101 2.77 7.85 -21.54
CA ASN A 101 1.85 8.36 -22.57
C ASN A 101 1.62 7.36 -23.72
N LYS A 102 2.38 6.25 -23.79
CA LYS A 102 2.19 5.21 -24.80
C LYS A 102 0.98 4.35 -24.41
N LYS A 103 0.26 3.84 -25.41
CA LYS A 103 -0.92 2.98 -25.20
C LYS A 103 -0.74 1.63 -25.88
N GLY A 104 -1.02 0.57 -25.15
CA GLY A 104 -1.17 -0.79 -25.66
C GLY A 104 -2.63 -1.17 -25.84
N LYS A 105 -2.88 -2.46 -26.11
CA LYS A 105 -4.25 -3.01 -26.26
C LYS A 105 -5.01 -3.02 -24.94
N GLY A 106 -4.29 -3.12 -23.82
CA GLY A 106 -4.86 -3.16 -22.47
C GLY A 106 -5.13 -1.79 -21.86
N GLY A 107 -4.35 -0.76 -22.21
CA GLY A 107 -4.41 0.56 -21.59
C GLY A 107 -3.09 1.34 -21.77
N PRO A 108 -2.86 2.42 -21.01
CA PRO A 108 -1.55 3.07 -20.93
C PRO A 108 -0.45 2.09 -20.55
N LEU A 109 0.73 2.15 -21.18
CA LEU A 109 1.84 1.26 -20.84
C LEU A 109 2.54 1.73 -19.57
N LEU A 110 2.96 0.78 -18.73
CA LEU A 110 3.82 1.04 -17.58
C LEU A 110 5.30 1.04 -18.00
N HIS A 111 6.11 1.87 -17.35
CA HIS A 111 7.57 1.84 -17.48
C HIS A 111 8.20 1.69 -16.09
N PRO A 112 9.19 0.79 -15.91
CA PRO A 112 9.88 0.63 -14.63
C PRO A 112 10.46 1.94 -14.12
N TYR A 113 10.40 2.17 -12.81
CA TYR A 113 10.97 3.34 -12.18
C TYR A 113 12.07 2.97 -11.17
N PRO A 114 13.22 3.68 -11.16
CA PRO A 114 13.64 4.71 -12.12
C PRO A 114 13.86 4.20 -13.56
N ASP A 115 14.31 2.96 -13.70
CA ASP A 115 14.57 2.29 -14.97
C ASP A 115 14.62 0.76 -14.79
N TRP A 116 14.92 0.02 -15.86
CA TRP A 116 14.94 -1.44 -15.87
C TRP A 116 15.98 -2.07 -14.92
N SER A 117 17.01 -1.35 -14.45
CA SER A 117 17.98 -1.90 -13.50
C SER A 117 17.32 -2.26 -12.18
N TRP A 118 16.26 -1.54 -11.79
CA TRP A 118 15.50 -1.77 -10.57
C TRP A 118 14.48 -2.91 -10.68
N ALA A 119 14.23 -3.39 -11.89
CA ALA A 119 13.36 -4.53 -12.14
C ALA A 119 14.07 -5.87 -11.89
N ASN A 120 15.41 -5.90 -11.90
CA ASN A 120 16.18 -7.10 -11.55
C ASN A 120 16.17 -7.32 -10.04
N TYR A 121 15.45 -8.36 -9.60
CA TYR A 121 15.26 -8.68 -8.19
C TYR A 121 16.01 -9.94 -7.74
N LYS A 122 16.64 -10.67 -8.68
CA LYS A 122 17.22 -12.00 -8.41
C LYS A 122 18.42 -11.99 -7.47
N ASP A 123 19.14 -10.88 -7.45
CA ASP A 123 20.28 -10.65 -6.57
C ASP A 123 19.91 -9.76 -5.36
N CYS A 124 18.62 -9.51 -5.14
CA CYS A 124 18.09 -8.63 -4.10
C CYS A 124 18.55 -7.15 -4.17
N SER A 125 19.25 -6.75 -5.25
CA SER A 125 19.72 -5.36 -5.43
C SER A 125 18.58 -4.42 -5.83
N GLY A 126 17.75 -4.83 -6.80
CA GLY A 126 16.54 -4.11 -7.22
C GLY A 126 15.34 -4.34 -6.29
N ILE A 127 14.16 -3.88 -6.71
CA ILE A 127 12.92 -4.04 -5.93
C ILE A 127 12.28 -5.39 -6.24
N VAL A 128 12.09 -6.20 -5.20
CA VAL A 128 11.38 -7.47 -5.32
C VAL A 128 9.90 -7.20 -5.55
N SER A 129 9.20 -6.68 -4.55
CA SER A 129 7.76 -6.40 -4.61
C SER A 129 7.45 -5.11 -3.86
N ALA A 130 7.34 -3.99 -4.59
CA ALA A 130 6.87 -2.72 -4.08
C ALA A 130 5.42 -2.85 -3.62
N PHE A 131 5.23 -3.07 -2.33
CA PHE A 131 3.91 -3.31 -1.78
C PHE A 131 3.18 -2.00 -1.49
N LYS A 132 3.88 -1.01 -0.92
CA LYS A 132 3.32 0.33 -0.69
C LYS A 132 4.31 1.42 -1.06
N ILE A 133 3.77 2.56 -1.48
CA ILE A 133 4.54 3.75 -1.78
C ILE A 133 3.96 4.98 -1.10
N ALA A 134 4.81 5.95 -0.82
CA ALA A 134 4.40 7.24 -0.29
C ALA A 134 5.32 8.35 -0.80
N VAL A 135 4.74 9.37 -1.41
CA VAL A 135 5.42 10.63 -1.75
C VAL A 135 5.31 11.58 -0.56
N ASP A 136 6.46 12.06 -0.07
CA ASP A 136 6.48 13.04 1.01
C ASP A 136 6.61 14.50 0.51
N LYS A 137 6.48 15.45 1.45
CA LYS A 137 6.53 16.89 1.16
C LYS A 137 7.91 17.41 0.72
N PHE A 138 8.95 16.58 0.75
CA PHE A 138 10.31 16.90 0.33
C PHE A 138 10.67 16.27 -1.01
N ASP A 139 9.67 15.89 -1.81
CA ASP A 139 9.84 15.26 -3.12
C ASP A 139 10.64 13.95 -3.03
N ARG A 140 10.42 13.15 -1.97
CA ARG A 140 10.98 11.80 -1.85
C ARG A 140 9.90 10.75 -2.02
N LEU A 141 10.22 9.70 -2.77
CA LEU A 141 9.39 8.51 -2.91
C LEU A 141 9.91 7.43 -1.96
N TRP A 142 9.10 7.08 -0.97
CA TRP A 142 9.31 5.96 -0.08
C TRP A 142 8.64 4.72 -0.66
N VAL A 143 9.37 3.62 -0.69
CA VAL A 143 8.92 2.34 -1.23
C VAL A 143 9.12 1.28 -0.15
N LEU A 144 8.03 0.64 0.25
CA LEU A 144 8.06 -0.57 1.06
C LEU A 144 8.14 -1.78 0.14
N ASP A 145 9.32 -2.38 0.05
CA ASP A 145 9.54 -3.65 -0.63
C ASP A 145 9.30 -4.80 0.35
N SER A 146 8.31 -5.65 0.07
CA SER A 146 7.97 -6.77 0.95
C SER A 146 8.99 -7.91 0.88
N GLY A 147 9.81 -7.98 -0.17
CA GLY A 147 10.73 -9.10 -0.40
C GLY A 147 10.02 -10.41 -0.78
N LEU A 148 8.70 -10.39 -0.97
CA LEU A 148 7.89 -11.57 -1.29
C LEU A 148 7.69 -11.76 -2.79
N VAL A 149 7.71 -13.01 -3.24
CA VAL A 149 7.25 -13.44 -4.56
C VAL A 149 5.97 -14.27 -4.40
N ASN A 150 5.04 -14.16 -5.35
CA ASN A 150 3.73 -14.83 -5.32
C ASN A 150 2.96 -14.58 -4.01
N ASN A 151 3.18 -13.42 -3.38
CA ASN A 151 2.62 -12.96 -2.11
C ASN A 151 2.84 -13.89 -0.90
N ASN A 152 3.72 -14.89 -0.99
CA ASN A 152 3.94 -15.83 0.11
C ASN A 152 5.34 -16.45 0.20
N GLN A 153 6.16 -16.34 -0.85
CA GLN A 153 7.51 -16.89 -0.87
C GLN A 153 8.52 -15.79 -0.51
N PRO A 154 9.16 -15.83 0.66
CA PRO A 154 10.20 -14.88 1.01
C PRO A 154 11.42 -15.13 0.11
N MET A 155 11.80 -14.11 -0.67
CA MET A 155 12.96 -14.16 -1.56
C MET A 155 14.12 -13.33 -1.03
N CYS A 156 13.83 -12.12 -0.53
CA CYS A 156 14.80 -11.22 0.06
C CYS A 156 14.23 -10.66 1.37
N SER A 157 15.09 -10.09 2.23
CA SER A 157 14.63 -9.32 3.39
C SER A 157 13.77 -8.13 2.92
N PRO A 158 12.67 -7.81 3.64
CA PRO A 158 11.91 -6.60 3.35
C PRO A 158 12.77 -5.36 3.56
N LYS A 159 12.54 -4.32 2.78
CA LYS A 159 13.36 -3.09 2.81
C LYS A 159 12.54 -1.83 2.55
N LEU A 160 12.99 -0.73 3.14
CA LEU A 160 12.58 0.61 2.78
C LEU A 160 13.58 1.17 1.76
N VAL A 161 13.08 1.57 0.60
CA VAL A 161 13.87 2.22 -0.45
C VAL A 161 13.35 3.64 -0.64
N THR A 162 14.24 4.62 -0.62
CA THR A 162 13.89 6.04 -0.76
C THR A 162 14.57 6.62 -1.99
N PHE A 163 13.79 7.20 -2.90
CA PHE A 163 14.28 7.89 -4.09
C PHE A 163 14.05 9.40 -3.99
N ASP A 164 14.98 10.18 -4.51
CA ASP A 164 14.76 11.58 -4.83
C ASP A 164 13.95 11.67 -6.13
N LEU A 165 12.77 12.26 -6.09
CA LEU A 165 11.89 12.39 -7.25
C LEU A 165 12.36 13.43 -8.27
N ASN A 166 13.18 14.40 -7.85
CA ASN A 166 13.73 15.39 -8.76
C ASN A 166 14.86 14.80 -9.63
N THR A 167 15.64 13.87 -9.09
CA THR A 167 16.78 13.26 -9.81
C THR A 167 16.56 11.81 -10.23
N SER A 168 15.47 11.18 -9.77
CA SER A 168 15.20 9.74 -9.89
C SER A 168 16.33 8.86 -9.35
N LYS A 169 17.11 9.36 -8.39
CA LYS A 169 18.25 8.63 -7.81
C LYS A 169 17.88 8.04 -6.45
N LEU A 170 18.50 6.90 -6.15
CA LEU A 170 18.45 6.31 -4.82
C LEU A 170 19.08 7.28 -3.81
N LEU A 171 18.34 7.59 -2.75
CA LEU A 171 18.85 8.30 -1.58
C LEU A 171 19.29 7.32 -0.50
N LYS A 172 18.46 6.32 -0.21
CA LYS A 172 18.67 5.41 0.90
C LYS A 172 17.97 4.08 0.67
N GLN A 173 18.61 3.01 1.13
CA GLN A 173 18.02 1.68 1.21
C GLN A 173 18.33 1.12 2.60
N VAL A 174 17.30 0.69 3.32
CA VAL A 174 17.42 0.14 4.68
C VAL A 174 16.66 -1.18 4.74
N GLU A 175 17.35 -2.26 5.11
CA GLU A 175 16.71 -3.54 5.37
C GLU A 175 15.97 -3.50 6.71
N ILE A 176 14.75 -4.05 6.73
CA ILE A 176 13.96 -4.19 7.95
C ILE A 176 14.44 -5.48 8.64
N PRO A 177 15.01 -5.41 9.86
CA PRO A 177 15.52 -6.59 10.54
C PRO A 177 14.47 -7.67 10.72
N HIS A 178 14.84 -8.95 10.58
CA HIS A 178 13.89 -10.06 10.67
C HIS A 178 13.06 -10.06 11.96
N ASN A 179 13.69 -9.79 13.10
CA ASN A 179 13.01 -9.70 14.41
C ASN A 179 12.02 -8.52 14.52
N ILE A 180 12.11 -7.54 13.63
CA ILE A 180 11.15 -6.45 13.50
C ILE A 180 10.04 -6.83 12.51
N ALA A 181 10.40 -7.48 11.39
CA ALA A 181 9.49 -7.80 10.30
C ALA A 181 8.46 -8.89 10.61
N VAL A 182 8.75 -9.78 11.58
CA VAL A 182 7.84 -10.87 11.97
C VAL A 182 7.54 -10.88 13.46
N ASN A 183 6.42 -11.49 13.82
CA ASN A 183 6.08 -11.78 15.21
C ASN A 183 7.01 -12.88 15.76
N ALA A 184 7.68 -12.61 16.88
CA ALA A 184 8.67 -13.52 17.46
C ALA A 184 8.09 -14.86 17.95
N THR A 185 6.79 -14.91 18.27
CA THR A 185 6.12 -16.12 18.77
C THR A 185 5.56 -16.96 17.63
N THR A 186 4.88 -16.33 16.65
CA THR A 186 4.23 -17.05 15.56
C THR A 186 5.14 -17.25 14.34
N GLY A 187 6.20 -16.45 14.23
CA GLY A 187 7.06 -16.38 13.04
C GLY A 187 6.38 -15.75 11.81
N MET A 188 5.16 -15.21 11.95
CA MET A 188 4.41 -14.63 10.84
C MET A 188 4.59 -13.11 10.77
N GLY A 189 4.63 -12.59 9.55
CA GLY A 189 4.62 -11.16 9.25
C GLY A 189 4.23 -10.89 7.80
N GLU A 190 3.49 -9.82 7.56
CA GLU A 190 3.09 -9.34 6.24
C GLU A 190 2.93 -7.82 6.30
N LEU A 191 3.88 -7.08 5.72
CA LEU A 191 3.97 -5.62 5.81
C LEU A 191 3.10 -4.97 4.72
N VAL A 192 1.93 -4.43 5.10
CA VAL A 192 0.85 -4.12 4.13
C VAL A 192 0.43 -2.66 4.03
N SER A 193 0.88 -1.79 4.93
CA SER A 193 0.54 -0.37 4.88
C SER A 193 1.74 0.49 5.23
N LEU A 194 1.79 1.69 4.64
CA LEU A 194 2.89 2.64 4.79
C LEU A 194 2.31 4.05 5.00
N ALA A 195 2.83 4.78 5.97
CA ALA A 195 2.59 6.22 6.12
C ALA A 195 3.88 6.92 6.52
N VAL A 196 4.11 8.11 5.96
CA VAL A 196 5.35 8.87 6.15
C VAL A 196 5.04 10.20 6.80
N GLN A 197 5.66 10.47 7.95
CA GLN A 197 5.63 11.74 8.64
C GLN A 197 6.99 12.42 8.50
N ALA A 198 7.13 13.25 7.46
CA ALA A 198 8.33 14.05 7.27
C ALA A 198 8.17 15.39 8.01
N VAL A 199 8.92 15.57 9.11
CA VAL A 199 8.97 16.84 9.84
C VAL A 199 9.92 17.79 9.12
N ASP A 200 11.15 17.32 8.88
CA ASP A 200 12.19 17.95 8.08
C ASP A 200 12.90 16.91 7.19
N PRO A 201 13.83 17.29 6.29
CA PRO A 201 14.49 16.35 5.38
C PRO A 201 15.23 15.19 6.08
N THR A 202 15.62 15.35 7.34
CA THR A 202 16.36 14.35 8.13
C THR A 202 15.48 13.65 9.16
N ASN A 203 14.56 14.37 9.80
CA ASN A 203 13.63 13.86 10.78
C ASN A 203 12.34 13.39 10.11
N THR A 204 12.32 12.10 9.78
CA THR A 204 11.18 11.44 9.16
C THR A 204 10.86 10.15 9.91
N MET A 205 9.61 10.01 10.32
CA MET A 205 9.08 8.77 10.87
C MET A 205 8.28 8.05 9.79
N VAL A 206 8.52 6.74 9.66
CA VAL A 206 7.79 5.88 8.74
C VAL A 206 7.05 4.83 9.54
N TYR A 207 5.74 4.77 9.36
CA TYR A 207 4.85 3.81 9.99
C TYR A 207 4.55 2.68 9.01
N ILE A 208 4.70 1.44 9.46
CA ILE A 208 4.46 0.25 8.66
C ILE A 208 3.53 -0.68 9.43
N ALA A 209 2.39 -1.02 8.86
CA ALA A 209 1.48 -1.99 9.47
C ALA A 209 1.85 -3.42 9.05
N ASP A 210 1.99 -4.31 10.03
CA ASP A 210 2.18 -5.73 9.85
C ASP A 210 0.87 -6.45 10.21
N GLU A 211 0.10 -6.87 9.20
CA GLU A 211 -1.24 -7.41 9.43
C GLU A 211 -1.23 -8.86 9.93
N ARG A 212 -0.23 -9.67 9.56
CA ARG A 212 -0.13 -11.07 10.02
C ARG A 212 0.63 -11.22 11.33
N GLY A 213 1.58 -10.32 11.58
CA GLY A 213 2.27 -10.26 12.86
C GLY A 213 1.59 -9.35 13.88
N GLU A 214 0.50 -8.69 13.50
CA GLU A 214 -0.40 -7.86 14.35
C GLU A 214 0.36 -6.75 15.08
N ALA A 215 1.17 -6.00 14.33
CA ALA A 215 2.05 -4.99 14.90
C ALA A 215 2.14 -3.72 14.06
N LEU A 216 2.53 -2.64 14.71
CA LEU A 216 2.97 -1.41 14.06
C LEU A 216 4.49 -1.31 14.16
N ILE A 217 5.17 -1.21 13.03
CA ILE A 217 6.60 -0.93 12.96
C ILE A 217 6.79 0.56 12.73
N ILE A 218 7.74 1.15 13.44
CA ILE A 218 8.14 2.54 13.29
C ILE A 218 9.60 2.57 12.94
N TYR A 219 9.92 3.19 11.81
CA TYR A 219 11.28 3.50 11.41
C TYR A 219 11.55 4.99 11.62
N GLN A 220 12.63 5.30 12.35
CA GLN A 220 13.08 6.66 12.60
C GLN A 220 14.31 6.94 11.72
N ASN A 221 14.17 7.85 10.75
CA ASN A 221 15.22 8.11 9.77
C ASN A 221 16.48 8.78 10.35
N SER A 222 16.36 9.51 11.46
CA SER A 222 17.47 10.27 12.05
C SER A 222 18.55 9.39 12.68
N ASP A 223 18.21 8.20 13.17
CA ASP A 223 19.13 7.29 13.86
C ASP A 223 19.11 5.86 13.29
N ASP A 224 18.41 5.65 12.17
CA ASP A 224 18.29 4.34 11.50
C ASP A 224 17.74 3.23 12.41
N SER A 225 16.83 3.59 13.31
CA SER A 225 16.24 2.66 14.26
C SER A 225 14.86 2.16 13.82
N PHE A 226 14.56 0.92 14.20
CA PHE A 226 13.26 0.29 14.04
C PHE A 226 12.69 -0.10 15.40
N HIS A 227 11.41 0.16 15.58
CA HIS A 227 10.65 -0.23 16.76
C HIS A 227 9.38 -0.98 16.36
N ARG A 228 9.22 -2.21 16.85
CA ARG A 228 8.00 -3.00 16.69
C ARG A 228 7.11 -2.81 17.91
N LEU A 229 5.87 -2.38 17.71
CA LEU A 229 4.87 -2.15 18.73
C LEU A 229 3.72 -3.14 18.57
N THR A 230 3.25 -3.69 19.68
CA THR A 230 2.09 -4.58 19.71
C THR A 230 0.99 -3.99 20.60
N SER A 231 -0.26 -4.30 20.25
CA SER A 231 -1.44 -3.89 20.97
C SER A 231 -2.59 -4.81 20.60
N ASN A 232 -3.47 -5.11 21.55
CA ASN A 232 -4.74 -5.79 21.27
C ASN A 232 -5.64 -5.05 20.26
N THR A 233 -5.36 -3.77 19.97
CA THR A 233 -6.06 -3.02 18.92
C THR A 233 -5.56 -3.32 17.51
N PHE A 234 -4.40 -3.98 17.39
CA PHE A 234 -3.83 -4.43 16.13
C PHE A 234 -4.29 -5.84 15.75
N ASP A 235 -4.78 -6.62 16.69
CA ASP A 235 -5.25 -7.99 16.48
C ASP A 235 -6.52 -8.01 15.60
N TYR A 236 -6.68 -9.07 14.80
CA TYR A 236 -7.96 -9.28 14.10
C TYR A 236 -9.07 -9.71 15.06
N ASP A 237 -10.31 -9.39 14.74
CA ASP A 237 -11.47 -9.84 15.51
C ASP A 237 -12.07 -11.10 14.87
N PRO A 238 -12.08 -12.27 15.54
CA PRO A 238 -12.58 -13.52 14.95
C PRO A 238 -14.07 -13.46 14.59
N ARG A 239 -14.83 -12.52 15.16
CA ARG A 239 -16.25 -12.29 14.82
C ARG A 239 -16.44 -11.67 13.45
N TYR A 240 -15.42 -10.98 12.93
CA TYR A 240 -15.44 -10.27 11.66
C TYR A 240 -14.33 -10.77 10.75
N THR A 241 -14.49 -11.97 10.20
CA THR A 241 -13.49 -12.59 9.31
C THR A 241 -14.00 -12.85 7.90
N LYS A 242 -15.31 -12.76 7.67
CA LYS A 242 -15.93 -13.03 6.37
C LYS A 242 -16.11 -11.74 5.58
N LEU A 243 -15.38 -11.58 4.49
CA LEU A 243 -15.54 -10.50 3.53
C LEU A 243 -16.32 -11.02 2.31
N THR A 244 -17.34 -10.29 1.88
CA THR A 244 -18.12 -10.61 0.68
C THR A 244 -18.00 -9.48 -0.33
N VAL A 245 -17.51 -9.78 -1.52
CA VAL A 245 -17.35 -8.84 -2.63
C VAL A 245 -18.05 -9.42 -3.85
N ALA A 246 -18.94 -8.64 -4.46
CA ALA A 246 -19.70 -9.05 -5.66
C ALA A 246 -20.40 -10.43 -5.56
N GLY A 247 -20.80 -10.84 -4.35
CA GLY A 247 -21.46 -12.13 -4.09
C GLY A 247 -20.52 -13.29 -3.78
N GLU A 248 -19.20 -13.10 -3.92
CA GLU A 248 -18.18 -14.08 -3.51
C GLU A 248 -17.71 -13.79 -2.08
N SER A 249 -17.60 -14.82 -1.25
CA SER A 249 -17.16 -14.69 0.13
C SER A 249 -15.81 -15.36 0.37
N PHE A 250 -14.97 -14.70 1.16
CA PHE A 250 -13.66 -15.19 1.57
C PHE A 250 -13.42 -14.89 3.05
N THR A 251 -12.62 -15.74 3.69
CA THR A 251 -12.27 -15.61 5.10
C THR A 251 -10.88 -15.01 5.22
N VAL A 252 -10.75 -13.87 5.89
CA VAL A 252 -9.51 -13.15 6.12
C VAL A 252 -9.30 -12.95 7.62
N LYS A 253 -8.08 -13.20 8.08
CA LYS A 253 -7.69 -13.09 9.51
C LYS A 253 -6.48 -12.17 9.61
N ASN A 254 -6.71 -10.92 9.24
CA ASN A 254 -5.66 -9.91 9.13
C ASN A 254 -5.91 -8.83 10.18
N GLY A 255 -4.85 -8.48 10.91
CA GLY A 255 -4.83 -7.45 11.93
C GLY A 255 -4.77 -6.04 11.33
N ILE A 256 -4.02 -5.17 11.98
CA ILE A 256 -3.82 -3.77 11.59
C ILE A 256 -3.48 -3.64 10.10
N CYS A 257 -4.24 -2.80 9.40
CA CYS A 257 -3.99 -2.40 8.03
C CYS A 257 -4.53 -0.98 7.80
N GLY A 258 -4.38 -0.47 6.58
CA GLY A 258 -5.01 0.76 6.12
C GLY A 258 -4.71 1.92 7.06
N ILE A 259 -3.44 2.31 7.17
CA ILE A 259 -3.02 3.41 8.03
C ILE A 259 -3.09 4.75 7.30
N ALA A 260 -3.50 5.81 7.99
CA ALA A 260 -3.58 7.17 7.43
C ALA A 260 -3.13 8.19 8.48
N LEU A 261 -2.16 9.01 8.12
CA LEU A 261 -1.65 10.07 9.00
C LEU A 261 -2.38 11.39 8.72
N SER A 262 -2.97 11.99 9.75
CA SER A 262 -3.56 13.33 9.66
C SER A 262 -2.47 14.39 9.71
N PRO A 263 -2.32 15.26 8.69
CA PRO A 263 -1.34 16.34 8.71
C PRO A 263 -1.69 17.46 9.68
N VAL A 264 -2.94 17.52 10.16
CA VAL A 264 -3.43 18.57 11.08
C VAL A 264 -3.23 18.16 12.53
N THR A 265 -3.55 16.91 12.86
CA THR A 265 -3.58 16.45 14.25
C THR A 265 -2.40 15.54 14.60
N ASN A 266 -1.58 15.16 13.62
CA ASN A 266 -0.51 14.15 13.76
C ASN A 266 -1.00 12.80 14.29
N ASN A 267 -2.29 12.51 14.12
CA ASN A 267 -2.85 11.22 14.51
C ASN A 267 -2.68 10.21 13.39
N LEU A 268 -2.21 9.01 13.75
CA LEU A 268 -2.23 7.86 12.86
C LEU A 268 -3.53 7.09 13.06
N TYR A 269 -4.39 7.13 12.06
CA TYR A 269 -5.63 6.36 12.00
C TYR A 269 -5.34 4.99 11.39
N TYR A 270 -6.00 3.96 11.89
CA TYR A 270 -5.87 2.58 11.41
C TYR A 270 -7.11 1.76 11.76
N SER A 271 -7.24 0.58 11.19
CA SER A 271 -8.22 -0.41 11.60
C SER A 271 -7.72 -1.81 11.28
N PRO A 272 -8.01 -2.83 12.10
CA PRO A 272 -7.99 -4.20 11.61
C PRO A 272 -8.90 -4.33 10.39
N LEU A 273 -8.49 -5.12 9.37
CA LEU A 273 -9.06 -5.11 8.02
C LEU A 273 -10.59 -5.22 7.95
N LEU A 274 -11.18 -5.99 8.85
CA LEU A 274 -12.61 -6.27 8.86
C LEU A 274 -13.34 -5.71 10.09
N LEU A 275 -12.65 -4.90 10.89
CA LEU A 275 -13.30 -4.17 11.97
C LEU A 275 -13.99 -2.92 11.39
N THR A 276 -15.22 -2.67 11.81
CA THR A 276 -16.01 -1.50 11.38
C THR A 276 -15.67 -0.22 12.15
N VAL A 277 -14.61 -0.21 12.96
CA VAL A 277 -14.24 0.91 13.83
C VAL A 277 -12.83 1.37 13.55
N CYS A 278 -12.68 2.63 13.17
CA CYS A 278 -11.38 3.27 13.05
C CYS A 278 -10.80 3.59 14.45
N ILE A 279 -9.52 3.29 14.62
CA ILE A 279 -8.77 3.51 15.86
C ILE A 279 -7.72 4.58 15.59
N MET A 280 -7.45 5.40 16.60
CA MET A 280 -6.54 6.54 16.52
C MET A 280 -5.36 6.35 17.46
N LEU A 281 -4.14 6.51 16.92
CA LEU A 281 -2.93 6.75 17.69
C LEU A 281 -2.66 8.25 17.73
N THR A 282 -2.61 8.82 18.94
CA THR A 282 -2.17 10.19 19.19
C THR A 282 -0.68 10.22 19.51
N GLN A 283 0.09 11.06 18.81
CA GLN A 283 1.50 11.34 19.13
C GLN A 283 1.68 12.73 19.75
N ASN A 284 2.60 12.85 20.70
CA ASN A 284 3.13 14.12 21.19
C ASN A 284 4.67 14.14 21.05
N ASN A 285 5.29 15.33 21.14
CA ASN A 285 6.75 15.57 20.96
C ASN A 285 7.71 14.71 21.83
N SER A 286 7.20 13.89 22.75
CA SER A 286 7.96 13.01 23.66
C SER A 286 7.73 11.51 23.44
N GLY A 287 6.98 11.10 22.41
CA GLY A 287 6.69 9.70 22.08
C GLY A 287 5.20 9.34 22.06
N ILE A 288 4.92 8.04 21.87
CA ILE A 288 3.56 7.47 21.77
C ILE A 288 2.99 7.29 23.16
N HIS A 289 1.94 8.02 23.50
CA HIS A 289 1.39 8.00 24.85
C HIS A 289 0.02 7.32 24.99
N ASN A 290 -0.84 7.29 23.95
CA ASN A 290 -2.20 6.75 24.10
C ASN A 290 -2.83 6.26 22.79
N MET A 291 -3.45 5.07 22.84
CA MET A 291 -4.32 4.51 21.79
C MET A 291 -5.77 4.73 22.20
N LYS A 292 -6.56 5.40 21.36
CA LYS A 292 -7.98 5.65 21.64
C LYS A 292 -8.83 5.11 20.50
N LYS A 293 -9.87 4.36 20.86
CA LYS A 293 -10.94 3.99 19.94
C LYS A 293 -11.70 5.27 19.58
N VAL A 294 -11.83 5.59 18.30
CA VAL A 294 -12.63 6.75 17.89
C VAL A 294 -14.09 6.31 17.95
N THR A 295 -14.81 6.78 18.97
CA THR A 295 -16.27 6.69 19.00
C THR A 295 -16.82 7.89 18.25
N SER A 296 -17.78 7.66 17.34
CA SER A 296 -18.45 8.69 16.54
C SER A 296 -19.18 9.66 17.46
N ASN A 297 -18.52 10.75 17.84
CA ASN A 297 -19.10 11.93 18.47
C ASN A 297 -18.16 13.14 18.30
N MET A 298 -17.82 13.46 17.06
CA MET A 298 -17.39 14.83 16.73
C MET A 298 -18.65 15.62 16.36
N LYS A 299 -19.18 16.38 17.33
CA LYS A 299 -20.09 17.49 17.00
C LYS A 299 -19.30 18.52 16.20
N ASP A 300 -19.86 18.91 15.06
CA ASP A 300 -19.40 19.96 14.15
C ASP A 300 -18.70 21.13 14.87
N PRO A 301 -17.39 21.36 14.67
CA PRO A 301 -16.84 22.69 14.83
C PRO A 301 -17.27 23.48 13.59
N LYS A 302 -18.26 24.37 13.80
CA LYS A 302 -18.65 25.39 12.83
C LYS A 302 -17.41 26.10 12.29
N ILE A 303 -17.28 26.07 10.97
CA ILE A 303 -16.29 26.83 10.20
C ILE A 303 -16.72 28.30 10.23
N PHE A 304 -15.82 29.18 10.67
CA PHE A 304 -15.72 30.57 10.20
C PHE A 304 -14.46 30.66 9.34
#